data_AF-A0A1F9HYC7-F1
#
_entry.id   AF-A0A1F9HYC7-F1
#
_cell.length_a   1.000
_cell.length_b   1.000
_cell.length_c   1.000
_cell.angle_alpha   90.00
_cell.angle_beta   90.00
_cell.angle_gamma   90.00
#
_symmetry.space_group_name_H-M   'P 1'
#
loop_
_entity.id
_entity.type
_entity.pdbx_description
1 polymer ?
#
loop_
_entity_poly.entity_id
_entity_poly.type
_entity_poly.pdbx_seq_one_letter_code
_entity_poly.pdbx_strand_id
1 'polypeptide(L)' 'MLRELGAKVIDADQLAREIVQPGQEAWKEIVEAFGKEILRQDQSINREKLRRIVFQDEKARKRLEAITHP' A
#
# COMPACT_ATOMS: atom_id res chain seq x y z
N MET A 1 1.05 -5.33 27.39
CA MET A 1 0.95 -6.31 26.29
C MET A 1 -0.01 -5.73 25.25
N LEU A 2 0.53 -5.14 24.16
CA LEU A 2 -0.25 -4.53 23.07
C LEU A 2 0.29 -5.02 21.71
N ARG A 3 0.72 -6.30 21.63
CA ARG A 3 1.36 -6.87 20.44
C ARG A 3 0.46 -7.78 19.59
N GLU A 4 -0.81 -7.98 19.97
CA GLU A 4 -1.61 -9.07 19.37
C GLU A 4 -2.83 -8.66 18.54
N LEU A 5 -3.07 -7.36 18.29
CA LEU A 5 -4.21 -6.91 17.47
C LEU A 5 -3.87 -5.98 16.30
N GLY A 6 -2.59 -5.73 16.02
CA GLY A 6 -2.20 -4.79 14.96
C GLY A 6 -0.82 -4.99 14.35
N ALA A 7 -0.07 -6.03 14.73
CA ALA A 7 1.28 -6.25 14.20
C ALA A 7 1.30 -6.62 12.70
N LYS A 8 0.15 -7.04 12.13
CA LYS A 8 -0.03 -7.22 10.69
C LYS A 8 -0.39 -5.94 9.92
N VAL A 9 -0.53 -4.81 10.62
CA VAL A 9 -0.99 -3.55 10.03
C VAL A 9 0.11 -2.87 9.21
N ILE A 10 1.40 -3.18 9.41
CA ILE A 10 2.43 -2.37 8.75
C ILE A 10 3.74 -3.11 8.43
N ASP A 11 3.69 -4.30 7.84
CA ASP A 11 4.77 -4.66 6.89
C ASP A 11 4.73 -3.75 5.64
N ALA A 12 3.66 -2.97 5.47
CA ALA A 12 3.60 -1.84 4.55
C ALA A 12 4.55 -0.67 4.91
N ASP A 13 5.27 -0.65 6.05
CA ASP A 13 6.25 0.43 6.36
C ASP A 13 7.65 0.02 5.92
N GLN A 14 7.90 -1.28 6.00
CA GLN A 14 9.16 -1.91 5.64
C GLN A 14 9.19 -2.22 4.14
N LEU A 15 8.16 -2.89 3.60
CA LEU A 15 8.06 -3.16 2.17
C LEU A 15 7.81 -1.89 1.34
N ALA A 16 7.04 -0.93 1.85
CA ALA A 16 6.81 0.33 1.12
C ALA A 16 7.96 1.34 1.25
N ARG A 17 9.13 0.99 1.80
CA ARG A 17 10.30 1.89 1.70
C ARG A 17 11.05 1.74 0.38
N GLU A 18 11.03 0.55 -0.23
CA GLU A 18 11.80 0.28 -1.45
C GLU A 18 10.94 0.14 -2.72
N ILE A 19 9.70 -0.34 -2.64
CA ILE A 19 8.94 -0.75 -3.85
C ILE A 19 7.94 0.31 -4.36
N VAL A 20 7.76 1.42 -3.64
CA VAL A 20 6.83 2.52 -4.01
C VAL A 20 7.55 3.74 -4.62
N GLN A 21 8.81 3.59 -5.03
CA GLN A 21 9.44 4.61 -5.85
C GLN A 21 8.82 4.63 -7.25
N PRO A 22 8.58 5.82 -7.83
CA PRO A 22 8.11 5.93 -9.21
C PRO A 22 9.03 5.16 -10.16
N GLY A 23 8.46 4.23 -10.93
CA GLY A 23 9.20 3.39 -11.88
C GLY A 23 9.40 1.94 -11.46
N GLN A 24 9.12 1.58 -10.20
CA GLN A 24 9.05 0.19 -9.74
C GLN A 24 7.82 -0.52 -10.30
N GLU A 25 7.90 -1.83 -10.50
CA GLU A 25 6.79 -2.64 -11.02
C GLU A 25 5.60 -2.62 -10.07
N ALA A 26 5.84 -2.81 -8.76
CA ALA A 26 4.78 -2.71 -7.75
C ALA A 26 4.16 -1.30 -7.66
N TRP A 27 4.92 -0.22 -7.93
CA TRP A 27 4.31 1.12 -7.98
C TRP A 27 3.26 1.19 -9.09
N LYS A 28 3.56 0.65 -10.28
CA LYS A 28 2.61 0.63 -11.40
C LYS A 28 1.39 -0.21 -11.07
N GLU A 29 1.59 -1.42 -10.54
CA GLU A 29 0.49 -2.31 -10.16
C GLU A 29 -0.40 -1.69 -9.07
N ILE A 30 0.19 -1.03 -8.08
CA ILE A 30 -0.58 -0.32 -7.04
C ILE A 30 -1.37 0.84 -7.67
N VAL A 31 -0.79 1.61 -8.58
CA VAL A 31 -1.51 2.70 -9.28
C VAL A 31 -2.61 2.18 -10.21
N GLU A 32 -2.42 1.02 -10.85
CA GLU A 32 -3.46 0.37 -11.64
C GLU A 32 -4.60 -0.16 -10.75
N ALA A 33 -4.27 -0.81 -9.64
CA ALA A 33 -5.24 -1.45 -8.76
C ALA A 33 -6.06 -0.47 -7.92
N PHE A 34 -5.45 0.64 -7.51
CA PHE A 34 -6.06 1.65 -6.63
C PHE A 34 -6.33 2.99 -7.33
N GLY A 35 -5.87 3.15 -8.57
CA GLY A 35 -6.00 4.38 -9.34
C GLY A 35 -5.01 5.46 -8.97
N LYS A 36 -4.97 6.52 -9.78
CA LYS A 36 -4.12 7.70 -9.53
C LYS A 36 -4.56 8.53 -8.32
N GLU A 37 -5.70 8.21 -7.72
CA GLU A 37 -6.24 8.93 -6.56
C GLU A 37 -5.40 8.77 -5.30
N ILE A 38 -4.66 7.67 -5.19
CA ILE A 38 -3.70 7.42 -4.12
C ILE A 38 -2.35 8.08 -4.40
N LEU A 39 -2.15 8.76 -5.52
CA LEU A 39 -0.92 9.47 -5.82
C LEU A 39 -0.94 10.89 -5.25
N ARG A 40 0.23 11.35 -4.83
CA ARG A 40 0.52 12.76 -4.54
C ARG A 40 0.91 13.49 -5.83
N GLN A 41 1.01 14.82 -5.74
CA GLN A 41 1.39 15.67 -6.88
C GLN A 41 2.78 15.35 -7.45
N ASP A 42 3.67 14.79 -6.63
CA ASP A 42 5.02 14.34 -7.00
C ASP A 42 5.05 12.89 -7.54
N GLN A 43 3.88 12.29 -7.83
CA GLN A 43 3.73 10.89 -8.24
C GLN A 43 4.16 9.87 -7.17
N SER A 44 4.42 10.31 -5.94
CA SER A 44 4.63 9.39 -4.81
C SER A 44 3.29 8.83 -4.33
N ILE A 45 3.32 7.62 -3.78
CA ILE A 45 2.11 7.02 -3.19
C ILE A 45 1.77 7.72 -1.87
N ASN A 46 0.54 8.23 -1.78
CA ASN A 46 -0.07 8.74 -0.55
C ASN A 46 -0.41 7.59 0.39
N ARG A 47 0.55 7.25 1.25
CA ARG A 47 0.45 6.17 2.23
C ARG A 47 -0.77 6.31 3.15
N GLU A 48 -1.11 7.52 3.58
CA GLU A 48 -2.27 7.72 4.45
C GLU A 48 -3.57 7.40 3.73
N LYS A 49 -3.70 7.84 2.47
CA LYS A 49 -4.88 7.56 1.67
C LYS A 49 -4.98 6.09 1.31
N LEU A 50 -3.89 5.47 0.88
CA LEU A 50 -3.83 4.03 0.63
C LEU A 50 -4.18 3.23 1.89
N ARG A 51 -3.59 3.59 3.05
CA ARG A 51 -3.92 2.97 4.34
C ARG A 51 -5.40 3.07 4.65
N ARG A 52 -6.01 4.24 4.50
CA ARG A 52 -7.46 4.40 4.73
C ARG A 52 -8.28 3.48 3.84
N ILE A 53 -7.95 3.37 2.55
CA ILE A 53 -8.65 2.49 1.60
C ILE A 53 -8.51 1.03 2.02
N VAL A 54 -7.29 0.54 2.28
CA VAL A 54 -7.07 -0.86 2.67
C VAL A 54 -7.58 -1.19 4.08
N PHE A 55 -7.74 -0.19 4.95
CA PHE A 55 -8.36 -0.36 6.26
C PHE A 55 -9.89 -0.41 6.19
N GLN A 56 -10.48 0.36 5.28
CA GLN A 56 -11.93 0.42 5.10
C GLN A 56 -12.44 -0.71 4.20
N ASP A 57 -11.60 -1.24 3.33
CA ASP A 57 -11.95 -2.31 2.38
C ASP A 57 -10.97 -3.48 2.47
N GLU A 58 -11.47 -4.63 2.93
CA GLU A 58 -10.68 -5.87 3.03
C GLU A 58 -10.25 -6.38 1.64
N LYS A 59 -11.04 -6.15 0.58
CA LYS A 59 -10.66 -6.55 -0.79
C LYS A 59 -9.47 -5.72 -1.28
N ALA A 60 -9.48 -4.42 -0.98
CA ALA A 60 -8.34 -3.54 -1.20
C ALA A 60 -7.10 -4.05 -0.45
N ARG A 61 -7.24 -4.47 0.81
CA ARG A 61 -6.12 -5.05 1.56
C ARG A 61 -5.54 -6.29 0.87
N LYS A 62 -6.38 -7.24 0.47
CA LYS A 62 -5.94 -8.47 -0.20
C LYS A 62 -5.26 -8.20 -1.55
N ARG A 63 -5.73 -7.20 -2.31
CA ARG A 63 -5.07 -6.76 -3.54
C ARG A 63 -3.70 -6.19 -3.27
N LEU A 64 -3.57 -5.32 -2.26
CA LEU A 64 -2.26 -4.78 -1.89
C LEU A 64 -1.32 -5.92 -1.48
N GLU A 65 -1.77 -6.81 -0.59
CA GLU A 65 -0.99 -7.99 -0.16
C GLU A 65 -0.53 -8.83 -1.37
N ALA A 66 -1.39 -9.09 -2.35
CA ALA A 66 -1.01 -9.84 -3.56
C ALA A 66 0.04 -9.15 -4.45
N ILE A 67 0.03 -7.82 -4.53
CA ILE A 67 1.02 -7.05 -5.30
C ILE A 67 2.36 -6.98 -4.55
N THR A 68 2.32 -6.84 -3.23
CA THR A 68 3.53 -6.74 -2.40
C THR A 68 4.16 -8.07 -2.02
N HIS A 69 3.43 -9.19 -2.11
CA HIS A 69 3.96 -10.54 -1.88
C HIS A 69 3.78 -11.39 -3.14
N PRO A 70 4.63 -11.19 -4.17
CA PRO A 70 4.85 -12.21 -5.19
C PRO A 70 5.56 -13.44 -4.61
#